data_AF-M1ZZF2-F1
#
_entry.id   AF-M1ZZF2-F1
#
_cell.length_a   1.000
_cell.length_b   1.000
_cell.length_c   1.000
_cell.angle_alpha   90.00
_cell.angle_beta   90.00
_cell.angle_gamma   90.00
#
_symmetry.space_group_name_H-M   'P 1'
#
loop_
_entity.id
_entity.type
_entity.pdbx_description
1 polymer ?
#
loop_
_entity_poly.entity_id
_entity_poly.type
_entity_poly.pdbx_seq_one_letter_code
_entity_poly.pdbx_strand_id
1 'polypeptide(L)' 'MKNLTLRDAVEEDAPIIAGLIYDTEELPEHIWGQGTKEEILNRIKLLVLSTESRYSYLNIKVAERN' A
#
# COMPACT_ATOMS: atom_id res chain seq x y z
N MET A 1 -27.40 -0.50 -0.67
CA MET A 1 -25.99 -0.87 -0.37
C MET A 1 -25.24 -0.93 -1.69
N LYS A 2 -24.05 -0.34 -1.79
CA LYS A 2 -23.21 -0.50 -2.99
C LYS A 2 -22.66 -1.92 -2.98
N ASN A 3 -22.67 -2.62 -4.12
CA ASN A 3 -22.06 -3.93 -4.23
C ASN A 3 -20.54 -3.77 -4.20
N LEU A 4 -19.94 -4.09 -3.06
CA LEU A 4 -18.50 -4.16 -2.88
C LEU A 4 -18.09 -5.62 -3.03
N THR A 5 -17.07 -5.87 -3.84
CA THR A 5 -16.37 -7.16 -3.88
C THR A 5 -15.06 -7.04 -3.13
N LEU A 6 -14.68 -8.14 -2.47
CA LEU A 6 -13.38 -8.28 -1.83
C LEU A 6 -12.59 -9.31 -2.64
N ARG A 7 -11.38 -8.94 -3.05
CA ARG A 7 -10.43 -9.84 -3.70
C ARG A 7 -9.08 -9.75 -3.02
N ASP A 8 -8.26 -10.77 -3.22
CA ASP A 8 -6.84 -10.69 -2.86
C ASP A 8 -6.17 -9.61 -3.73
N ALA A 9 -5.23 -8.88 -3.12
CA ALA A 9 -4.43 -7.92 -3.86
C ALA A 9 -3.52 -8.63 -4.86
N VAL A 10 -3.17 -7.93 -5.92
CA VAL A 10 -2.17 -8.35 -6.92
C VAL A 10 -1.02 -7.34 -6.96
N GLU A 11 0.07 -7.68 -7.64
CA GLU A 11 1.25 -6.81 -7.73
C GLU A 11 0.91 -5.42 -8.29
N GLU A 12 -0.04 -5.35 -9.22
CA GLU A 12 -0.50 -4.11 -9.85
C GLU A 12 -1.20 -3.15 -8.88
N ASP A 13 -1.72 -3.65 -7.75
CA ASP A 13 -2.33 -2.82 -6.71
C ASP A 13 -1.28 -2.09 -5.85
N ALA A 14 0.00 -2.46 -5.94
CA ALA A 14 1.06 -1.94 -5.08
C ALA A 14 1.14 -0.41 -5.01
N PRO A 15 0.97 0.38 -6.10
CA PRO A 15 0.93 1.84 -6.02
C PRO A 15 -0.21 2.38 -5.16
N ILE A 16 -1.41 1.78 -5.27
CA ILE A 16 -2.59 2.20 -4.51
C ILE A 16 -2.42 1.82 -3.04
N ILE A 17 -1.93 0.60 -2.77
CA ILE A 17 -1.64 0.13 -1.41
C ILE A 17 -0.60 1.03 -0.74
N ALA A 18 0.48 1.37 -1.43
CA ALA A 18 1.51 2.25 -0.91
C ALA A 18 0.95 3.66 -0.59
N GLY A 19 0.09 4.19 -1.45
CA GLY A 19 -0.62 5.44 -1.21
C GLY A 19 -1.48 5.40 0.05
N LEU A 20 -2.28 4.34 0.22
CA LEU A 20 -3.13 4.18 1.40
C LEU A 20 -2.32 4.06 2.69
N ILE A 21 -1.23 3.29 2.68
CA ILE A 21 -0.33 3.17 3.85
C ILE A 21 0.25 4.55 4.19
N TYR A 22 0.77 5.28 3.19
CA TYR A 22 1.30 6.63 3.39
C TYR A 22 0.27 7.58 3.99
N ASP A 23 -0.94 7.61 3.44
CA ASP A 23 -1.99 8.54 3.86
C ASP A 23 -2.58 8.22 5.24
N THR A 24 -2.33 7.01 5.78
CA THR A 24 -2.74 6.63 7.15
C THR A 24 -1.75 7.03 8.24
N GLU A 25 -0.53 7.45 7.88
CA GLU A 25 0.45 7.90 8.86
C GLU A 25 0.32 9.41 9.14
N GLU A 26 0.46 9.79 10.41
CA GLU A 26 0.45 11.21 10.80
C GLU A 26 1.72 11.95 10.34
N LEU A 27 2.88 11.27 10.36
CA LEU A 27 4.19 11.81 9.98
C LEU A 27 4.97 10.79 9.11
N PRO A 28 4.60 10.63 7.83
CA PRO A 28 5.17 9.58 6.97
C PRO A 28 6.70 9.62 6.85
N GLU A 29 7.31 10.81 6.80
CA GLU A 29 8.77 10.98 6.72
C GLU A 29 9.51 10.56 7.99
N HIS A 30 8.83 10.53 9.14
CA HIS A 30 9.38 10.01 10.39
C HIS A 30 9.26 8.49 10.47
N ILE A 31 8.17 7.92 9.93
CA ILE A 31 7.90 6.47 9.97
C ILE A 31 8.67 5.72 8.88
N TRP A 32 8.68 6.24 7.66
CA TRP A 32 9.20 5.59 6.45
C TRP A 32 10.51 6.19 5.94
N GLY A 33 11.09 7.11 6.73
CA GLY A 33 12.34 7.79 6.45
C GLY A 33 12.18 9.07 5.66
N GLN A 34 13.12 9.99 5.86
CA GLN A 34 13.13 11.32 5.25
C GLN A 34 13.19 11.25 3.71
N GLY A 35 12.63 12.25 3.04
CA GLY A 35 12.60 12.36 1.59
C GLY A 35 11.35 13.05 1.06
N THR A 36 11.28 13.19 -0.26
CA THR A 36 10.07 13.62 -0.96
C THR A 36 8.96 12.57 -0.82
N LYS A 37 7.70 12.98 -1.02
CA LYS A 37 6.55 12.07 -1.01
C LYS A 37 6.75 10.89 -1.98
N GLU A 38 7.28 11.16 -3.17
CA GLU A 38 7.53 10.13 -4.19
C GLU A 38 8.58 9.11 -3.73
N GLU A 39 9.67 9.56 -3.10
CA GLU A 39 10.70 8.66 -2.55
C GLU A 39 10.13 7.77 -1.45
N ILE A 40 9.30 8.32 -0.57
CA ILE A 40 8.66 7.56 0.50
C ILE A 40 7.68 6.53 -0.08
N LEU A 41 6.82 6.93 -1.01
CA LEU A 41 5.89 6.02 -1.69
C LEU A 41 6.63 4.89 -2.41
N ASN A 42 7.76 5.18 -3.06
CA ASN A 42 8.58 4.15 -3.71
C ASN A 42 9.16 3.15 -2.70
N ARG A 43 9.60 3.59 -1.51
CA ARG A 43 10.07 2.68 -0.45
C ARG A 43 8.93 1.78 0.06
N ILE A 44 7.77 2.36 0.34
CA ILE A 44 6.59 1.59 0.78
C ILE A 44 6.20 0.59 -0.31
N LYS A 45 6.17 1.00 -1.58
CA LYS A 45 5.87 0.11 -2.71
C LYS A 45 6.86 -1.07 -2.80
N LEU A 46 8.16 -0.85 -2.56
CA LEU A 46 9.14 -1.95 -2.52
C LEU A 46 8.81 -2.95 -1.40
N LEU A 47 8.36 -2.47 -0.23
CA LEU A 47 7.90 -3.34 0.85
C LEU A 47 6.60 -4.06 0.50
N VAL A 48 5.71 -3.44 -0.28
CA VAL A 48 4.47 -4.10 -0.75
C VAL A 48 4.78 -5.20 -1.76
N LEU A 49 5.78 -5.02 -2.63
CA LEU A 49 6.18 -6.02 -3.62
C LEU A 49 7.06 -7.14 -3.06
N SER A 50 7.69 -6.93 -1.90
CA SER A 50 8.52 -7.94 -1.25
C SER A 50 7.65 -9.04 -0.61
N THR A 51 7.88 -10.31 -0.95
CA THR A 51 7.16 -11.47 -0.38
C THR A 51 7.47 -11.70 1.10
N GLU A 52 8.64 -11.28 1.56
CA GLU A 52 9.09 -11.45 2.95
C GLU A 52 8.62 -10.30 3.87
N SER A 53 7.97 -9.28 3.30
CA SER A 53 7.52 -8.11 4.03
C SER A 53 6.15 -8.34 4.66
N ARG A 54 5.95 -7.84 5.88
CA ARG A 54 4.62 -7.78 6.51
C ARG A 54 3.61 -6.95 5.70
N TYR A 55 4.09 -6.04 4.85
CA TYR A 55 3.28 -5.20 3.98
C TYR A 55 3.06 -5.81 2.60
N SER A 56 3.55 -7.04 2.36
CA SER A 56 3.40 -7.73 1.08
C SER A 56 1.94 -7.71 0.61
N TYR A 57 1.71 -7.45 -0.67
CA TYR A 57 0.38 -7.54 -1.28
C TYR A 57 -0.27 -8.91 -1.05
N LEU A 58 0.52 -9.97 -0.89
CA LEU A 58 0.06 -11.32 -0.55
C LEU A 58 -0.72 -11.39 0.77
N ASN A 59 -0.56 -10.40 1.66
CA ASN A 59 -1.24 -10.30 2.94
C ASN A 59 -2.43 -9.32 2.92
N ILE A 60 -2.81 -8.79 1.76
CA ILE A 60 -3.76 -7.68 1.63
C ILE A 60 -4.99 -8.10 0.80
N LYS A 61 -6.17 -7.60 1.21
CA LYS A 61 -7.39 -7.67 0.41
C LYS A 61 -7.79 -6.27 -0.06
N VAL A 62 -8.24 -6.18 -1.31
CA VAL A 62 -8.72 -4.94 -1.92
C VAL A 62 -10.24 -4.98 -1.98
N ALA A 63 -10.87 -3.90 -1.51
CA ALA A 63 -12.30 -3.65 -1.67
C ALA A 63 -12.53 -2.81 -2.92
N GLU A 64 -13.24 -3.37 -3.90
CA GLU A 64 -13.55 -2.68 -5.15
C GLU A 64 -15.06 -2.52 -5.31
N ARG A 65 -15.46 -1.45 -6.00
CA ARG A 65 -16.86 -1.26 -6.37
C ARG A 65 -17.09 -1.89 -7.73
N ASN A 66 -18.15 -2.70 -7.82
CA ASN A 66 -18.74 -3.10 -9.09
C ASN A 66 -19.39 -1.91 -9.81
#